data_AF-A0A1L5YR32-F1
#
_entry.id   AF-A0A1L5YR32-F1
#
_cell.length_a   1.000
_cell.length_b   1.000
_cell.length_c   1.000
_cell.angle_alpha   90.00
_cell.angle_beta   90.00
_cell.angle_gamma   90.00
#
_symmetry.space_group_name_H-M   'P 1'
#
loop_
_entity.id
_entity.type
_entity.pdbx_description
1 polymer ?
#
loop_
_entity_poly.entity_id
_entity_poly.type
_entity_poly.pdbx_seq_one_letter_code
_entity_poly.pdbx_strand_id
1 'polypeptide(L)'
;DLSSNPIYCSCSQTDFILWIIQNQNILKQPENIFCKTFSQSLYFRATDFDIDSCVHKKRLAIVLSVFFLTVVVILSFLVYRFQFYLLYCCILLRGYRSPGQQECSYDAFVIFSSYDEVWVMNEL
;
A
#
# COMPACT_ATOMS: atom_id res chain seq x y z
N ASP A 1 34.19 17.60 -28.37
CA ASP A 1 33.80 16.54 -29.32
C ASP A 1 33.39 15.35 -28.47
N LEU A 2 32.13 14.93 -28.56
CA LEU A 2 31.60 13.79 -27.78
C LEU A 2 31.43 12.52 -28.62
N SER A 3 31.75 12.59 -29.91
CA SER A 3 31.74 11.41 -30.79
C SER A 3 32.65 10.30 -30.25
N SER A 4 32.29 9.04 -30.51
CA SER A 4 33.06 7.84 -30.10
C SER A 4 33.29 7.65 -28.59
N ASN A 5 32.52 8.32 -27.72
CA ASN A 5 32.54 8.07 -26.28
C ASN A 5 31.50 7.00 -25.87
N PRO A 6 31.79 6.15 -24.87
CA PRO A 6 30.85 5.17 -24.37
C PRO A 6 29.80 5.81 -23.43
N ILE A 7 28.79 6.48 -24.00
CA ILE A 7 27.75 7.19 -23.22
C ILE A 7 26.78 6.19 -22.59
N TYR A 8 26.58 6.24 -21.26
CA TYR A 8 25.68 5.30 -20.59
C TYR A 8 24.23 5.84 -20.52
N CYS A 9 23.41 5.48 -21.51
CA CYS A 9 22.04 5.96 -21.58
C CYS A 9 21.12 5.17 -20.64
N SER A 10 20.78 5.76 -19.50
CA SER A 10 19.94 5.14 -18.48
C SER A 10 19.21 6.18 -17.64
N CYS A 11 18.17 5.77 -16.92
CA CYS A 11 17.38 6.66 -16.06
C CYS A 11 18.17 7.24 -14.85
N SER A 12 19.40 6.78 -14.61
CA SER A 12 20.29 7.35 -13.58
C SER A 12 21.07 8.56 -14.09
N GLN A 13 21.24 8.70 -15.41
CA GLN A 13 21.99 9.79 -16.05
C GLN A 13 21.09 10.67 -16.93
N THR A 14 19.79 10.78 -16.62
CA THR A 14 18.83 11.55 -17.43
C THR A 14 19.24 12.99 -17.66
N ASP A 15 19.87 13.65 -16.68
CA ASP A 15 20.21 15.07 -16.77
C ASP A 15 21.29 15.33 -17.81
N PHE A 16 22.28 14.44 -17.89
CA PHE A 16 23.35 14.52 -18.89
C PHE A 16 22.81 14.24 -20.30
N ILE A 17 21.92 13.26 -20.45
CA ILE A 17 21.31 12.94 -21.73
C ILE A 17 20.38 14.08 -22.19
N LEU A 18 19.62 14.67 -21.26
CA LEU A 18 18.80 15.85 -21.52
C LEU A 18 19.65 17.02 -22.00
N TRP A 19 20.80 17.25 -21.36
CA TRP A 19 21.73 18.28 -21.79
C TRP A 19 22.24 18.03 -23.21
N ILE A 20 22.59 16.79 -23.57
CA ILE A 20 22.98 16.42 -24.94
C ILE A 20 21.87 16.75 -25.94
N ILE A 21 20.62 16.39 -25.62
CA ILE A 21 19.45 16.63 -26.48
C ILE A 21 19.20 18.13 -26.67
N GLN A 22 19.33 18.93 -25.60
CA GLN A 22 19.07 20.38 -25.65
C GLN A 22 20.19 21.18 -26.32
N ASN A 23 21.42 20.67 -26.31
CA ASN A 23 22.62 21.41 -26.72
C ASN A 23 23.22 20.92 -28.04
N GLN A 24 22.42 20.32 -28.93
CA GLN A 24 22.90 19.81 -30.23
C GLN A 24 23.65 20.86 -31.06
N ASN A 25 23.26 22.14 -30.98
CA ASN A 25 23.85 23.23 -31.76
C ASN A 25 25.30 23.58 -31.38
N ILE A 26 25.73 23.25 -30.15
CA ILE A 26 27.11 23.51 -29.67
C ILE A 26 27.97 22.25 -29.70
N LEU A 27 27.35 21.08 -29.91
CA LEU A 27 28.04 19.81 -29.97
C LEU A 27 28.63 19.60 -31.36
N LYS A 28 29.86 19.09 -31.38
CA LYS A 28 30.53 18.68 -32.63
C LYS A 28 30.02 17.28 -32.99
N GLN A 29 29.40 17.14 -34.16
CA GLN A 29 28.81 15.88 -34.67
C GLN A 29 27.79 15.23 -33.72
N PRO A 30 26.70 15.92 -33.34
CA PRO A 30 25.68 15.38 -32.43
C PRO A 30 25.04 14.08 -32.94
N GLU A 31 24.97 13.89 -34.26
CA GLU A 31 24.47 12.68 -34.91
C GLU A 31 25.32 11.43 -34.66
N ASN A 32 26.60 11.61 -34.28
CA ASN A 32 27.56 10.53 -34.03
C ASN A 32 27.75 10.23 -32.53
N ILE A 33 26.81 10.67 -31.69
CA ILE A 33 26.81 10.39 -30.26
C ILE A 33 25.90 9.18 -29.99
N PHE A 34 26.52 8.05 -29.65
CA PHE A 34 25.83 6.78 -29.43
C PHE A 34 25.87 6.37 -27.96
N CYS A 35 24.80 5.72 -27.52
CA CYS A 35 24.74 5.05 -26.25
C CYS A 35 25.57 3.75 -26.28
N LYS A 36 26.20 3.44 -25.15
CA LYS A 36 26.85 2.17 -24.88
C LYS A 36 25.78 1.08 -24.83
N THR A 37 25.68 0.31 -25.91
CA THR A 37 24.81 -0.87 -25.98
C THR A 37 25.63 -2.13 -25.67
N PHE A 38 25.06 -3.05 -24.88
CA PHE A 38 25.70 -4.35 -24.60
C PHE A 38 25.57 -5.34 -25.76
N SER A 39 24.60 -5.13 -26.67
CA SER A 39 24.46 -5.86 -27.93
C SER A 39 25.15 -5.11 -29.08
N GLN A 40 26.04 -5.79 -29.78
CA GLN A 40 26.83 -5.25 -30.89
C GLN A 40 26.00 -4.84 -32.13
N SER A 41 24.72 -5.19 -32.19
CA SER A 41 23.85 -4.97 -33.36
C SER A 41 23.00 -3.70 -33.31
N LEU A 42 23.01 -2.95 -32.20
CA LEU A 42 22.12 -1.80 -32.01
C LEU A 42 22.93 -0.52 -31.73
N TYR A 43 23.18 0.23 -32.80
CA TYR A 43 23.61 1.62 -32.70
C TYR A 43 22.40 2.47 -32.27
N PHE A 44 22.33 2.79 -30.98
CA PHE A 44 21.27 3.62 -30.41
C PHE A 44 21.82 5.01 -30.12
N ARG A 45 21.24 6.05 -30.72
CA ARG A 45 21.71 7.44 -30.54
C ARG A 45 21.30 7.96 -29.17
N ALA A 46 22.17 8.76 -28.56
CA ALA A 46 21.86 9.40 -27.28
C ALA A 46 20.65 10.34 -27.36
N THR A 47 20.39 10.91 -28.55
CA THR A 47 19.25 11.80 -28.81
C THR A 47 17.92 11.07 -28.87
N ASP A 48 17.93 9.76 -29.18
CA ASP A 48 16.73 8.94 -29.31
C ASP A 48 16.32 8.32 -27.96
N PHE A 49 17.05 8.62 -26.88
CA PHE A 49 16.77 8.13 -25.53
C PHE A 49 15.48 8.71 -24.95
N ASP A 50 14.55 7.83 -24.58
CA ASP A 50 13.26 8.18 -24.00
C ASP A 50 13.40 8.62 -22.53
N ILE A 51 13.66 9.91 -22.34
CA ILE A 51 13.73 10.56 -21.02
C ILE A 51 12.36 10.61 -20.35
N ASP A 52 11.30 10.81 -21.14
CA ASP A 52 9.94 10.99 -20.62
C ASP A 52 9.44 9.75 -19.89
N SER A 53 9.77 8.55 -20.38
CA SER A 53 9.51 7.29 -19.68
C SER A 53 10.18 7.22 -18.30
N CYS A 54 11.43 7.69 -18.18
CA CYS A 54 12.11 7.76 -16.88
C CYS A 54 11.42 8.74 -15.92
N VAL A 55 11.05 9.93 -16.41
CA VAL A 55 10.34 10.96 -15.62
C VAL A 55 8.97 10.43 -15.18
N HIS A 56 8.24 9.79 -16.09
CA HIS A 56 6.93 9.25 -15.81
C HIS A 56 6.99 8.14 -14.74
N LYS A 57 7.95 7.21 -14.83
CA LYS A 57 8.18 6.18 -13.82
C LYS A 57 8.49 6.78 -12.44
N LYS A 58 9.41 7.76 -12.38
CA LYS A 58 9.74 8.46 -11.12
C LYS A 58 8.52 9.15 -10.53
N ARG A 59 7.76 9.89 -11.35
CA ARG A 59 6.54 10.58 -10.93
C ARG A 59 5.48 9.61 -10.42
N LEU A 60 5.25 8.50 -11.14
CA LEU A 60 4.30 7.47 -10.73
C LEU A 60 4.67 6.86 -9.39
N ALA A 61 5.95 6.53 -9.18
CA ALA A 61 6.43 5.99 -7.91
C ALA A 61 6.18 6.96 -6.73
N ILE A 62 6.43 8.26 -6.92
CA ILE A 62 6.17 9.29 -5.91
C ILE A 62 4.65 9.36 -5.61
N VAL A 63 3.82 9.42 -6.66
CA VAL A 63 2.36 9.49 -6.50
C VAL A 63 1.83 8.28 -5.74
N LEU A 64 2.26 7.06 -6.10
CA LEU A 64 1.87 5.84 -5.41
C LEU A 64 2.34 5.82 -3.95
N SER A 65 3.56 6.28 -3.67
CA SER A 65 4.10 6.36 -2.32
C SER A 65 3.30 7.33 -1.45
N VAL A 66 3.03 8.54 -1.95
CA VAL A 66 2.21 9.53 -1.25
C VAL A 66 0.79 9.00 -1.04
N PHE A 67 0.17 8.42 -2.07
CA PHE A 67 -1.16 7.82 -1.96
C PHE A 67 -1.20 6.74 -0.87
N PHE A 68 -0.24 5.82 -0.87
CA PHE A 68 -0.16 4.77 0.15
C PHE A 68 -0.02 5.35 1.56
N LEU A 69 0.87 6.33 1.75
CA LEU A 69 1.04 7.01 3.04
C LEU A 69 -0.25 7.71 3.49
N THR A 70 -0.94 8.41 2.59
CA THR A 70 -2.21 9.07 2.92
C THR A 70 -3.28 8.06 3.33
N VAL A 71 -3.41 6.94 2.62
CA VAL A 71 -4.34 5.86 2.99
C VAL A 71 -4.01 5.29 4.36
N VAL A 72 -2.75 5.02 4.65
CA VAL A 72 -2.32 4.53 5.97
C VAL A 72 -2.71 5.52 7.07
N VAL A 73 -2.42 6.82 6.89
CA VAL A 73 -2.77 7.86 7.87
C VAL A 73 -4.28 7.94 8.08
N ILE A 74 -5.07 7.91 7.00
CA ILE A 74 -6.54 7.93 7.09
C ILE A 74 -7.05 6.69 7.83
N LEU A 75 -6.55 5.51 7.49
CA LEU A 75 -6.92 4.26 8.17
C LEU A 75 -6.54 4.29 9.65
N SER A 76 -5.34 4.74 9.99
CA SER A 76 -4.90 4.91 11.39
C SER A 76 -5.82 5.87 12.14
N PHE A 77 -6.19 7.00 11.54
CA PHE A 77 -7.12 7.95 12.13
C PHE A 77 -8.52 7.34 12.35
N LEU A 78 -9.05 6.63 11.35
CA LEU A 78 -10.34 5.94 11.46
C LEU A 78 -10.31 4.87 12.54
N VAL A 79 -9.25 4.06 12.61
CA VAL A 79 -9.09 3.04 13.65
C VAL A 79 -9.03 3.70 15.03
N TYR A 80 -8.25 4.77 15.20
CA TYR A 80 -8.17 5.50 16.46
C TYR A 80 -9.53 6.07 16.88
N ARG A 81 -10.25 6.71 15.94
CA ARG A 81 -11.54 7.34 16.21
C ARG A 81 -12.65 6.33 16.49
N PHE A 82 -12.66 5.21 15.78
CA PHE A 82 -13.72 4.21 15.81
C PHE A 82 -13.31 2.92 16.53
N GLN A 83 -12.24 2.92 17.33
CA GLN A 83 -11.69 1.73 17.99
C GLN A 83 -12.73 0.90 18.75
N PHE A 84 -13.66 1.55 19.46
CA PHE A 84 -14.71 0.85 20.22
C PHE A 84 -15.76 0.22 19.30
N TYR A 85 -16.16 0.92 18.24
CA TYR A 85 -17.10 0.40 17.25
C TYR A 85 -16.48 -0.76 16.46
N LEU A 86 -15.18 -0.67 16.12
CA LEU A 86 -14.44 -1.74 15.47
C LEU A 86 -14.32 -2.96 16.38
N LEU A 87 -13.97 -2.77 17.66
CA LEU A 87 -13.92 -3.87 18.64
C LEU A 87 -15.29 -4.54 18.81
N TYR A 88 -16.35 -3.74 18.94
CA TYR A 88 -17.71 -4.25 19.05
C TYR A 88 -18.13 -5.02 17.80
N CYS A 89 -17.84 -4.49 16.61
CA CYS A 89 -18.06 -5.19 15.34
C CYS A 89 -17.28 -6.51 15.28
N CYS A 90 -16.02 -6.54 15.73
CA CYS A 90 -15.23 -7.77 15.84
C CYS A 90 -15.86 -8.80 16.78
N ILE A 91 -16.43 -8.37 17.92
CA ILE A 91 -17.16 -9.25 18.86
C ILE A 91 -18.40 -9.84 18.18
N LEU A 92 -19.18 -9.01 17.49
CA LEU A 92 -20.37 -9.46 16.75
C LEU A 92 -20.01 -10.43 15.63
N LEU A 93 -18.98 -10.12 14.83
CA LEU A 93 -18.52 -10.94 13.71
C LEU A 93 -17.88 -12.26 14.14
N ARG A 94 -17.18 -12.30 15.28
CA ARG A 94 -16.70 -13.55 15.86
C ARG A 94 -17.85 -14.46 16.28
N GLY A 95 -19.07 -13.93 16.32
CA GLY A 95 -20.24 -14.57 16.91
C GLY A 95 -20.04 -14.62 18.41
N TYR A 96 -21.01 -14.11 19.16
CA TYR A 96 -21.15 -14.56 20.53
C TYR A 96 -21.54 -16.04 20.45
N ARG A 97 -20.55 -16.94 20.39
CA ARG A 97 -20.76 -18.30 20.88
C ARG A 97 -21.03 -18.08 22.36
N SER A 98 -22.32 -18.04 22.72
CA SER A 98 -22.72 -18.33 24.09
C SER A 98 -21.90 -19.56 24.46
N PRO A 99 -21.00 -19.49 25.48
CA PRO A 99 -20.19 -20.64 25.87
C PRO A 99 -21.17 -21.79 25.98
N GLY A 100 -21.02 -22.77 25.06
CA GLY A 100 -22.13 -23.58 24.53
C GLY A 100 -23.10 -23.84 25.64
N GLN A 101 -24.26 -23.15 25.60
CA GLN A 101 -25.20 -22.97 26.70
C GLN A 101 -25.17 -24.25 27.54
N GLN A 102 -24.39 -24.22 28.62
CA GLN A 102 -24.14 -25.43 29.38
C GLN A 102 -25.52 -25.86 29.82
N GLU A 103 -26.02 -27.00 29.28
CA GLU A 103 -27.45 -27.36 29.33
C GLU A 103 -27.97 -27.01 30.71
N CYS A 104 -28.68 -25.88 30.80
CA CYS A 104 -29.13 -25.39 32.08
C CYS A 104 -30.16 -26.41 32.51
N SER A 105 -29.81 -27.28 33.46
CA SER A 105 -30.72 -28.34 33.91
C SER A 105 -31.97 -27.77 34.60
N TYR A 106 -31.96 -26.47 34.89
CA TYR A 106 -33.02 -25.73 35.56
C TYR A 106 -33.28 -24.41 34.82
N ASP A 107 -34.56 -24.08 34.65
CA ASP A 107 -35.00 -22.83 34.01
C ASP A 107 -34.90 -21.62 34.96
N ALA A 108 -35.02 -21.87 36.27
CA ALA A 108 -34.95 -20.84 37.30
C ALA A 108 -34.41 -21.41 38.63
N PHE A 109 -33.72 -20.56 39.38
CA PHE A 109 -33.36 -20.82 40.78
C PHE A 109 -34.37 -20.11 41.68
N VAL A 110 -35.09 -20.87 42.51
CA VAL A 110 -36.06 -20.33 43.46
C VAL A 110 -35.41 -20.26 44.84
N ILE A 111 -35.32 -19.06 45.39
CA ILE A 111 -34.88 -18.82 46.78
C ILE A 111 -36.11 -18.41 47.57
N PHE A 112 -36.40 -19.17 48.63
CA PHE A 112 -37.50 -18.89 49.53
C PHE A 112 -37.06 -19.06 50.98
N SER A 113 -37.82 -18.47 51.89
CA SER A 113 -37.65 -18.62 53.32
C SER A 113 -38.20 -19.97 53.79
N SER A 114 -37.60 -20.59 54.80
CA SER A 114 -38.12 -21.85 55.36
C SER A 114 -39.56 -21.73 55.88
N TYR A 115 -40.00 -20.51 56.22
CA TYR A 115 -41.39 -20.26 56.63
C TYR A 115 -42.40 -20.41 55.49
N ASP A 116 -41.96 -20.30 54.24
CA ASP A 116 -42.82 -20.29 53.05
C ASP A 116 -42.76 -21.62 52.27
N GLU A 117 -42.06 -22.64 52.80
CA GLU A 117 -41.84 -23.93 52.12
C GLU A 117 -43.14 -24.61 51.70
N VAL A 118 -44.14 -24.66 52.60
CA VAL A 118 -45.42 -25.31 52.33
C VAL A 118 -46.17 -24.60 51.19
N TRP A 119 -46.09 -23.28 51.13
CA TRP A 119 -46.74 -22.53 50.06
C TRP A 119 -46.01 -22.73 48.73
N VAL A 120 -44.67 -22.66 48.74
CA VAL A 120 -43.83 -22.84 47.54
C VAL A 120 -44.04 -24.22 46.92
N MET A 121 -44.05 -25.29 47.71
CA MET A 121 -44.20 -26.66 47.20
C MET A 121 -45.62 -26.98 46.71
N ASN A 122 -46.61 -26.15 47.04
CA ASN A 122 -47.98 -26.33 46.55
C ASN A 122 -48.24 -25.57 45.24
N GLU A 123 -47.56 -24.45 45.02
CA GLU A 123 -47.86 -23.52 43.93
C GLU A 123 -46.88 -23.62 42.75
N LEU A 124 -45.66 -24.11 42.99
CA LEU A 124 -44.56 -24.26 42.01
C LEU A 124 -44.19 -25.72 41.80
#